data_AF-A0A6B3EM38-F1
#
_entry.id   AF-A0A6B3EM38-F1
#
_cell.length_a   1.000
_cell.length_b   1.000
_cell.length_c   1.000
_cell.angle_alpha   90.00
_cell.angle_beta   90.00
_cell.angle_gamma   90.00
#
_symmetry.space_group_name_H-M   'P 1'
#
loop_
_entity.id
_entity.type
_entity.pdbx_description
1 polymer ?
#
loop_
_entity_poly.entity_id
_entity_poly.type
_entity_poly.pdbx_seq_one_letter_code
_entity_poly.pdbx_strand_id
1 'polypeptide(L)'
;MSDRYDGFDPLEHGAAGDGVHDDTAAVQAAIDACARNGGGRVVLRGGRTFRTGTVTLRSHVELHLEHGATLAGSPDFADYTVRFGGVVLNDGNTQWGDEPTGVLLDAEGAENISVTGSGTIDGAGR
;
A
#
# COMPACT_ATOMS: atom_id res chain seq x y z
N MET A 1 -8.86 -10.67 27.98
CA MET A 1 -9.03 -10.35 26.55
C MET A 1 -8.18 -9.13 26.27
N SER A 2 -6.96 -9.35 25.79
CA SER A 2 -5.98 -8.30 25.48
C SER A 2 -5.86 -8.23 23.97
N ASP A 3 -6.78 -7.51 23.32
CA ASP A 3 -6.75 -7.23 21.88
C ASP A 3 -5.72 -6.12 21.60
N ARG A 4 -4.47 -6.37 21.96
CA ARG A 4 -3.36 -5.49 21.58
C ARG A 4 -3.08 -5.76 20.12
N TYR A 5 -3.53 -4.86 19.25
CA TYR A 5 -2.71 -4.13 18.27
C TYR A 5 -1.36 -4.79 17.87
N ASP A 6 -1.33 -6.07 17.50
CA ASP A 6 -0.12 -6.78 17.07
C ASP A 6 0.16 -6.45 15.58
N GLY A 7 0.77 -5.30 15.34
CA GLY A 7 1.21 -4.88 14.01
C GLY A 7 1.73 -3.45 13.96
N PHE A 8 2.57 -3.18 12.96
CA PHE A 8 3.11 -1.85 12.66
C PHE A 8 1.99 -0.95 12.11
N ASP A 9 1.78 0.21 12.72
CA ASP A 9 0.71 1.13 12.35
C ASP A 9 1.29 2.39 11.72
N PRO A 10 0.95 2.74 10.46
CA PRO A 10 1.43 3.96 9.81
C PRO A 10 1.17 5.25 10.62
N LEU A 11 0.16 5.27 11.49
CA LEU A 11 -0.11 6.42 12.37
C LEU A 11 1.04 6.66 13.37
N GLU A 12 1.72 5.60 13.82
CA GLU A 12 2.92 5.68 14.66
C GLU A 12 4.14 6.15 13.88
N HIS A 13 4.06 6.14 12.54
CA HIS A 13 5.08 6.62 11.62
C HIS A 13 4.73 7.98 11.00
N GLY A 14 3.68 8.65 11.49
CA GLY A 14 3.32 10.01 11.09
C GLY A 14 2.24 10.13 10.02
N ALA A 15 1.53 9.04 9.68
CA ALA A 15 0.37 9.12 8.79
C ALA A 15 -0.77 9.90 9.46
N ALA A 16 -1.49 10.68 8.67
CA ALA A 16 -2.72 11.34 9.10
C ALA A 16 -3.93 10.38 9.01
N GLY A 17 -4.00 9.57 7.95
CA GLY A 17 -5.11 8.66 7.71
C GLY A 17 -6.45 9.36 7.49
N ASP A 18 -6.43 10.59 6.97
CA ASP A 18 -7.59 11.45 6.76
C ASP A 18 -8.05 11.56 5.29
N GLY A 19 -7.35 10.88 4.38
CA GLY A 19 -7.60 10.91 2.93
C GLY A 19 -7.18 12.20 2.22
N VAL A 20 -6.57 13.16 2.94
CA VAL A 20 -6.20 14.48 2.42
C VAL A 20 -4.69 14.72 2.46
N HIS A 21 -3.97 14.15 3.42
CA HIS A 21 -2.52 14.25 3.47
C HIS A 21 -1.85 13.12 2.67
N ASP A 22 -0.63 13.37 2.20
CA ASP A 22 0.21 12.31 1.63
C ASP A 22 0.80 11.47 2.76
N ASP A 23 0.32 10.23 2.87
CA ASP A 23 0.74 9.24 3.87
C ASP A 23 1.82 8.28 3.32
N THR A 24 2.30 8.47 2.08
CA THR A 24 3.23 7.53 1.41
C THR A 24 4.44 7.20 2.26
N ALA A 25 5.13 8.23 2.77
CA ALA A 25 6.34 8.06 3.57
C ALA A 25 6.08 7.31 4.89
N ALA A 26 4.94 7.59 5.53
CA ALA A 26 4.58 6.96 6.80
C ALA A 26 4.17 5.49 6.61
N VAL A 27 3.40 5.19 5.55
CA VAL A 27 3.04 3.80 5.19
C VAL A 27 4.29 3.00 4.82
N GLN A 28 5.19 3.57 4.01
CA GLN A 28 6.45 2.91 3.66
C GLN A 28 7.32 2.67 4.89
N ALA A 29 7.41 3.64 5.80
CA ALA A 29 8.19 3.51 7.03
C ALA A 29 7.66 2.39 7.94
N ALA A 30 6.34 2.20 8.02
CA ALA A 30 5.73 1.09 8.75
C ALA A 30 6.09 -0.26 8.14
N ILE A 31 6.02 -0.38 6.81
CA ILE A 31 6.43 -1.60 6.08
C ILE A 31 7.91 -1.91 6.28
N ASP A 32 8.78 -0.92 6.12
CA ASP A 32 10.22 -1.10 6.29
C ASP A 32 10.59 -1.42 7.74
N ALA A 33 9.87 -0.86 8.73
CA ALA A 33 10.03 -1.24 10.13
C ALA A 33 9.57 -2.68 10.39
N CYS A 34 8.44 -3.10 9.81
CA CYS A 34 7.93 -4.46 9.91
C CYS A 34 8.94 -5.47 9.35
N ALA A 35 9.44 -5.24 8.14
CA ALA A 35 10.41 -6.11 7.50
C ALA A 35 11.74 -6.19 8.29
N ARG A 36 12.26 -5.05 8.77
CA ARG A 36 13.49 -5.02 9.57
C ARG A 36 13.38 -5.80 10.88
N ASN A 37 12.17 -5.94 11.43
CA ASN A 37 11.91 -6.70 12.64
C ASN A 37 11.59 -8.18 12.40
N GLY A 38 11.88 -8.69 11.20
CA GLY A 38 11.70 -10.11 10.84
C GLY A 38 10.35 -10.43 10.20
N GLY A 39 9.59 -9.41 9.81
CA GLY A 39 8.27 -9.56 9.21
C GLY A 39 7.14 -9.47 10.24
N GLY A 40 5.93 -9.74 9.78
CA GLY A 40 4.71 -9.59 10.57
C GLY A 40 3.68 -8.78 9.81
N ARG A 41 2.89 -8.00 10.54
CA ARG A 41 1.73 -7.30 10.01
C ARG A 41 1.89 -5.79 10.07
N VAL A 42 1.59 -5.11 8.97
CA VAL A 42 1.31 -3.68 8.92
C VAL A 42 -0.21 -3.50 8.88
N VAL A 43 -0.78 -2.71 9.77
CA VAL A 43 -2.24 -2.59 9.90
C VAL A 43 -2.70 -1.19 9.51
N LEU A 44 -3.50 -1.09 8.44
CA LEU A 44 -4.28 0.11 8.15
C LEU A 44 -5.55 0.06 8.98
N ARG A 45 -5.66 0.96 9.97
CA ARG A 45 -6.76 0.97 10.92
C ARG A 45 -8.10 1.33 10.28
N GLY A 46 -9.16 0.67 10.74
CA GLY A 46 -10.51 0.85 10.24
C GLY A 46 -11.01 2.29 10.37
N GLY A 47 -11.84 2.72 9.42
CA GLY A 47 -12.44 4.06 9.38
C GLY A 47 -11.48 5.18 8.97
N ARG A 48 -10.31 4.84 8.41
CA ARG A 48 -9.29 5.79 7.96
C ARG A 48 -9.00 5.62 6.48
N THR A 49 -8.55 6.71 5.87
CA THR A 49 -8.11 6.71 4.48
C THR A 49 -6.66 7.15 4.41
N PHE A 50 -5.78 6.28 3.97
CA PHE A 50 -4.37 6.55 3.79
C PHE A 50 -4.14 6.86 2.31
N ARG A 51 -3.86 8.12 1.98
CA ARG A 51 -3.60 8.50 0.58
C ARG A 51 -2.11 8.33 0.27
N THR A 52 -1.78 7.55 -0.74
CA THR A 52 -0.39 7.21 -1.08
C THR A 52 -0.12 7.25 -2.57
N GLY A 53 1.11 7.60 -2.95
CA GLY A 53 1.70 7.20 -4.22
C GLY A 53 2.12 5.73 -4.21
N THR A 54 3.25 5.40 -4.82
CA THR A 54 3.76 4.01 -4.78
C THR A 54 4.18 3.60 -3.37
N VAL A 55 3.70 2.44 -2.94
CA VAL A 55 4.16 1.73 -1.74
C VAL A 55 4.74 0.39 -2.14
N THR A 56 5.98 0.10 -1.73
CA THR A 56 6.67 -1.15 -2.03
C THR A 56 6.63 -2.10 -0.84
N LEU A 57 5.96 -3.24 -1.01
CA LEU A 57 5.92 -4.32 -0.04
C LEU A 57 7.31 -4.99 0.08
N ARG A 58 7.60 -5.48 1.29
CA ARG A 58 8.86 -6.15 1.64
C ARG A 58 8.60 -7.61 2.01
N SER A 59 9.62 -8.46 1.93
CA SER A 59 9.49 -9.88 2.30
C SER A 59 8.94 -10.06 3.71
N HIS A 60 8.12 -11.10 3.89
CA HIS A 60 7.52 -11.47 5.17
C HIS A 60 6.58 -10.41 5.78
N VAL A 61 6.09 -9.45 4.97
CA VAL A 61 5.12 -8.44 5.42
C VAL A 61 3.71 -8.80 4.93
N GLU A 62 2.77 -8.81 5.86
CA GLU A 62 1.33 -8.75 5.62
C GLU A 62 0.85 -7.31 5.70
N LEU A 63 0.32 -6.76 4.61
CA LEU A 63 -0.43 -5.50 4.63
C LEU A 63 -1.91 -5.81 4.91
N HIS A 64 -2.36 -5.54 6.13
CA HIS A 64 -3.72 -5.83 6.59
C HIS A 64 -4.58 -4.56 6.60
N LEU A 65 -5.65 -4.55 5.81
CA LEU A 65 -6.62 -3.46 5.77
C LEU A 65 -7.83 -3.85 6.63
N GLU A 66 -7.93 -3.25 7.83
CA GLU A 66 -9.10 -3.44 8.69
C GLU A 66 -10.39 -2.96 7.99
N HIS A 67 -11.53 -3.43 8.48
CA HIS A 67 -12.82 -3.03 7.94
C HIS A 67 -12.99 -1.50 7.92
N GLY A 68 -13.31 -0.95 6.76
CA GLY A 68 -13.45 0.50 6.55
C GLY A 68 -12.14 1.27 6.44
N ALA A 69 -10.98 0.62 6.49
CA ALA A 69 -9.72 1.22 6.09
C ALA A 69 -9.65 1.33 4.57
N THR A 70 -9.11 2.42 4.04
CA THR A 70 -8.89 2.61 2.60
C THR A 70 -7.43 2.96 2.35
N LEU A 71 -6.75 2.22 1.48
CA LEU A 71 -5.51 2.67 0.84
C LEU A 71 -5.90 3.33 -0.49
N ALA A 72 -5.79 4.65 -0.57
CA ALA A 72 -6.23 5.43 -1.72
C ALA A 72 -5.03 5.91 -2.53
N GLY A 73 -5.04 5.69 -3.85
CA GLY A 73 -4.04 6.23 -4.76
C GLY A 73 -4.04 7.76 -4.76
N SER A 74 -2.85 8.35 -4.80
CA SER A 74 -2.69 9.79 -5.00
C SER A 74 -3.29 10.20 -6.36
N PRO A 75 -3.97 11.35 -6.45
CA PRO A 75 -4.39 11.89 -7.73
C PRO A 75 -3.23 12.48 -8.55
N ASP A 76 -2.03 12.66 -7.95
CA ASP A 76 -0.85 13.16 -8.65
C ASP A 76 0.02 12.00 -9.16
N PHE A 77 0.20 11.95 -10.49
CA PHE A 77 1.05 10.95 -11.12
C PHE A 77 2.53 11.05 -10.70
N ALA A 78 2.97 12.22 -10.23
CA ALA A 78 4.33 12.42 -9.71
C ALA A 78 4.63 11.58 -8.47
N ASP A 79 3.62 11.22 -7.68
CA ASP A 79 3.78 10.45 -6.45
C ASP A 79 4.04 8.95 -6.72
N TYR A 80 3.84 8.50 -7.97
CA TYR A 80 4.10 7.13 -8.40
C TYR A 80 5.54 7.00 -8.92
N THR A 81 6.39 6.46 -8.04
CA THR A 81 7.81 6.24 -8.31
C THR A 81 8.06 4.97 -9.12
N VAL A 82 7.17 3.99 -9.01
CA VAL A 82 7.17 2.80 -9.87
C VAL A 82 6.12 2.98 -10.97
N ARG A 83 6.59 2.85 -12.20
CA ARG A 83 5.84 3.12 -13.42
C ARG A 83 6.00 1.95 -14.38
N PHE A 84 4.89 1.43 -14.88
CA PHE A 84 4.88 0.29 -15.77
C PHE A 84 4.41 0.72 -17.17
N GLY A 85 5.25 0.46 -18.18
CA GLY A 85 5.00 0.88 -19.57
C GLY A 85 3.98 0.02 -20.34
N GLY A 86 3.50 -1.05 -19.71
CA GLY A 86 2.42 -1.86 -20.24
C GLY A 86 1.31 -2.02 -19.21
N VAL A 87 0.19 -2.58 -19.61
CA VAL A 87 -0.84 -3.11 -18.71
C VAL A 87 -1.05 -4.56 -19.12
N VAL A 88 -0.84 -5.49 -18.19
CA VAL A 88 -1.23 -6.89 -18.41
C VAL A 88 -2.74 -6.96 -18.20
N LEU A 89 -3.45 -7.24 -19.29
CA LEU A 89 -4.89 -7.41 -19.28
C LEU A 89 -5.23 -8.79 -18.70
N ASN A 90 -6.48 -8.93 -18.23
CA ASN A 90 -6.97 -10.19 -17.64
C ASN A 90 -6.97 -11.39 -18.61
N ASP A 91 -6.75 -11.17 -19.91
CA ASP A 91 -6.61 -12.20 -20.93
C ASP A 91 -5.16 -12.65 -21.17
N GLY A 92 -4.20 -12.10 -20.41
CA GLY A 92 -2.77 -12.39 -20.53
C GLY A 92 -2.06 -11.57 -21.61
N ASN A 93 -2.77 -10.72 -22.35
CA ASN A 93 -2.15 -9.80 -23.31
C ASN A 93 -1.60 -8.57 -22.58
N THR A 94 -0.41 -8.14 -22.96
CA THR A 94 0.13 -6.85 -22.52
C THR A 94 -0.23 -5.79 -23.53
N GLN A 95 -1.04 -4.81 -23.12
CA GLN A 95 -1.20 -3.60 -23.89
C GLN A 95 -0.08 -2.64 -23.52
N TRP A 96 0.76 -2.30 -24.48
CA TRP A 96 1.75 -1.24 -24.33
C TRP A 96 1.07 0.09 -24.59
N GLY A 97 1.05 0.96 -23.58
CA GLY A 97 0.55 2.33 -23.72
C GLY A 97 1.69 3.28 -24.09
N ASP A 98 1.34 4.40 -24.73
CA ASP A 98 2.30 5.49 -24.95
C ASP A 98 2.69 6.20 -23.64
N GLU A 99 1.82 6.13 -22.62
CA GLU A 99 2.04 6.69 -21.28
C GLU A 99 2.11 5.58 -20.23
N PRO A 100 3.08 5.64 -19.30
CA PRO A 100 3.22 4.63 -18.26
C PRO A 100 2.09 4.72 -17.22
N THR A 101 1.69 3.57 -16.69
CA THR A 101 0.73 3.46 -15.57
C THR A 101 1.47 3.52 -14.23
N GLY A 102 0.94 4.29 -13.29
CA GLY A 102 1.47 4.38 -11.92
C GLY A 102 1.12 3.12 -11.12
N VAL A 103 2.09 2.58 -10.40
CA VAL A 103 1.90 1.38 -9.58
C VAL A 103 1.65 1.79 -8.13
N LEU A 104 0.45 1.54 -7.62
CA LEU A 104 0.08 1.86 -6.23
C LEU A 104 0.76 0.91 -5.23
N LEU A 105 0.71 -0.39 -5.51
CA LEU A 105 1.37 -1.43 -4.71
C LEU A 105 2.38 -2.16 -5.57
N ASP A 106 3.64 -2.07 -5.18
CA ASP A 106 4.77 -2.73 -5.81
C ASP A 106 5.38 -3.78 -4.88
N ALA A 107 6.07 -4.77 -5.45
CA ALA A 107 6.83 -5.76 -4.71
C ALA A 107 7.97 -6.29 -5.58
N GLU A 108 9.16 -5.72 -5.43
CA GLU A 108 10.35 -6.16 -6.16
C GLU A 108 11.20 -7.14 -5.34
N GLY A 109 11.42 -8.34 -5.86
CA GLY A 109 12.29 -9.35 -5.24
C GLY A 109 11.82 -9.85 -3.87
N ALA A 110 10.55 -9.61 -3.50
CA ALA A 110 9.99 -9.97 -2.21
C ALA A 110 9.38 -11.39 -2.22
N GLU A 111 9.39 -12.03 -1.06
CA GLU A 111 8.76 -13.35 -0.84
C GLU A 111 7.88 -13.36 0.41
N ASN A 112 6.91 -14.28 0.46
CA ASN A 112 6.01 -14.44 1.60
C ASN A 112 5.28 -13.15 1.98
N ILE A 113 4.78 -12.44 0.97
CA ILE A 113 3.96 -11.24 1.12
C ILE A 113 2.47 -11.60 1.11
N SER A 114 1.67 -10.82 1.81
CA SER A 114 0.21 -10.94 1.74
C SER A 114 -0.47 -9.58 1.86
N VAL A 115 -1.61 -9.46 1.20
CA VAL A 115 -2.54 -8.33 1.35
C VAL A 115 -3.86 -8.93 1.80
N THR A 116 -4.33 -8.52 2.98
CA THR A 116 -5.45 -9.18 3.65
C THR A 116 -6.39 -8.15 4.29
N GLY A 117 -7.48 -8.64 4.86
CA GLY A 117 -8.48 -7.83 5.53
C GLY A 117 -9.70 -7.53 4.65
N SER A 118 -10.60 -6.70 5.15
CA SER A 118 -11.87 -6.35 4.52
C SER A 118 -12.02 -4.86 4.20
N GLY A 119 -10.91 -4.12 4.29
CA GLY A 119 -10.82 -2.76 3.79
C GLY A 119 -10.71 -2.68 2.27
N THR A 120 -10.41 -1.49 1.77
CA THR A 120 -10.46 -1.16 0.34
C THR A 120 -9.10 -0.69 -0.16
N ILE A 121 -8.70 -1.18 -1.34
CA ILE A 121 -7.65 -0.55 -2.14
C ILE A 121 -8.37 0.20 -3.26
N ASP A 122 -8.25 1.52 -3.25
CA ASP A 122 -8.80 2.40 -4.27
C ASP A 122 -7.66 2.95 -5.11
N GLY A 123 -7.54 2.48 -6.35
CA GLY A 123 -6.49 2.92 -7.27
C GLY A 123 -6.63 4.37 -7.74
N ALA A 124 -7.76 5.03 -7.47
CA ALA A 124 -8.05 6.40 -7.90
C ALA A 124 -7.81 6.66 -9.42
N GLY A 125 -7.93 5.62 -10.25
CA GLY A 125 -7.68 5.70 -11.69
C GLY A 125 -8.71 6.55 -12.42
N ARG A 126 -8.27 7.24 -13.48
CA ARG A 126 -9.11 8.04 -14.38
C ARG A 126 -9.23 7.40 -15.75
#